data_AF-A0A0B1SEA0-F1
#
_entry.id   AF-A0A0B1SEA0-F1
#
_cell.length_a   1.000
_cell.length_b   1.000
_cell.length_c   1.000
_cell.angle_alpha   90.00
_cell.angle_beta   90.00
_cell.angle_gamma   90.00
#
_symmetry.space_group_name_H-M   'P 1'
#
loop_
_entity.id
_entity.type
_entity.pdbx_description
1 polymer ?
#
loop_
_entity_poly.entity_id
_entity_poly.type
_entity_poly.pdbx_seq_one_letter_code
_entity_poly.pdbx_strand_id
1 'polypeptide(L)'
;MPKGICNTPCDSNKCVCMEGFYRNSQGKCTKDCFSEPCGSPHATRKQCGKPLECQVTCLQKSEPRFCKNLSCLPMACECNSGYVLHYGADGLPTCILPTECP
;
A
#
# COMPACT_ATOMS: atom_id res chain seq x y z
N MET A 1 -14.87 4.97 11.11
CA MET A 1 -13.47 4.49 11.15
C MET A 1 -12.87 4.54 9.76
N PRO A 2 -11.56 4.84 9.65
CA PRO A 2 -11.02 5.91 8.82
C PRO A 2 -10.72 5.56 7.35
N LYS A 3 -10.57 6.65 6.59
CA LYS A 3 -10.37 6.87 5.15
C LYS A 3 -9.65 5.76 4.37
N GLY A 4 -10.39 5.11 3.46
CA GLY A 4 -9.89 4.14 2.48
C GLY A 4 -9.14 4.81 1.34
N ILE A 5 -7.81 4.83 1.50
CA ILE A 5 -6.79 5.09 0.50
C ILE A 5 -6.76 3.88 -0.46
N CYS A 6 -6.20 4.03 -1.67
CA CYS A 6 -6.21 3.01 -2.74
C CYS A 6 -5.59 1.63 -2.44
N ASN A 7 -5.40 1.27 -1.18
CA ASN A 7 -5.08 -0.07 -0.72
C ASN A 7 -5.89 -0.37 0.55
N THR A 8 -7.06 -1.00 0.43
CA THR A 8 -7.64 -1.78 1.54
C THR A 8 -8.28 -3.06 1.02
N PRO A 9 -7.96 -4.23 1.61
CA PRO A 9 -8.72 -5.45 1.46
C PRO A 9 -10.16 -5.27 1.99
N CYS A 10 -11.06 -6.12 1.51
CA CYS A 10 -12.50 -6.14 1.78
C CYS A 10 -12.90 -5.73 3.21
N ASP A 11 -13.56 -4.59 3.35
CA ASP A 11 -14.22 -4.15 4.58
C ASP A 11 -15.70 -4.55 4.48
N SER A 12 -16.12 -5.54 5.28
CA SER A 12 -17.29 -6.41 5.08
C SER A 12 -18.68 -5.74 5.08
N ASN A 13 -18.76 -4.41 5.10
CA ASN A 13 -20.01 -3.65 5.24
C ASN A 13 -20.04 -2.31 4.46
N LYS A 14 -19.17 -2.10 3.46
CA LYS A 14 -19.18 -0.87 2.63
C LYS A 14 -19.22 -1.22 1.14
N CYS A 15 -19.86 -0.37 0.34
CA CYS A 15 -19.77 -0.45 -1.11
C CYS A 15 -18.30 -0.41 -1.54
N VAL A 16 -17.81 -1.51 -2.11
CA VAL A 16 -16.49 -1.61 -2.72
C VAL A 16 -16.59 -1.25 -4.20
N CYS A 17 -15.48 -0.81 -4.78
CA CYS A 17 -15.42 -0.69 -6.23
C CYS A 17 -15.54 -2.07 -6.88
N MET A 18 -16.16 -2.13 -8.06
CA MET A 18 -16.21 -3.35 -8.85
C MET A 18 -14.78 -3.83 -9.17
N GLU A 19 -14.64 -5.12 -9.45
CA GLU A 19 -13.36 -5.69 -9.88
C GLU A 19 -12.76 -4.89 -11.05
N GLY A 20 -11.48 -4.54 -10.95
CA GLY A 20 -10.79 -3.70 -11.93
C GLY A 20 -10.99 -2.19 -11.75
N PHE A 21 -11.70 -1.74 -10.71
CA PHE A 21 -11.82 -0.32 -10.35
C PHE A 21 -11.25 -0.06 -8.95
N TYR A 22 -10.68 1.13 -8.78
CA TYR A 22 -10.03 1.59 -7.55
C TYR A 22 -10.70 2.86 -7.05
N ARG A 23 -10.79 3.02 -5.73
CA ARG A 23 -11.34 4.23 -5.14
C ARG A 23 -10.30 5.35 -5.13
N ASN A 24 -10.58 6.49 -5.74
CA ASN A 24 -9.69 7.67 -5.69
C ASN A 24 -9.90 8.50 -4.40
N SER A 25 -9.09 9.53 -4.20
CA SER A 25 -9.17 10.49 -3.08
C SER A 25 -10.50 11.25 -3.01
N GLN A 26 -11.21 11.40 -4.13
CA GLN A 26 -12.56 11.96 -4.19
C GLN A 26 -13.65 10.95 -3.79
N GLY A 27 -13.27 9.72 -3.45
CA GLY A 27 -14.18 8.66 -3.05
C GLY A 27 -14.90 7.98 -4.22
N LYS A 28 -14.53 8.25 -5.48
CA LYS A 28 -15.11 7.65 -6.69
C LYS A 28 -14.33 6.42 -7.15
N CYS A 29 -15.01 5.47 -7.78
CA CYS A 29 -14.37 4.33 -8.43
C CYS A 29 -13.86 4.72 -9.83
N THR A 30 -12.58 4.52 -10.08
CA THR A 30 -11.89 4.83 -11.33
C THR A 30 -11.12 3.60 -11.82
N LYS A 31 -10.96 3.46 -13.14
CA LYS A 31 -10.08 2.43 -13.72
C LYS A 31 -8.60 2.77 -13.61
N ASP A 32 -8.31 4.06 -13.44
CA ASP A 32 -6.96 4.59 -13.33
C ASP A 32 -6.87 5.50 -12.10
N CYS A 33 -6.05 5.10 -11.15
CA CYS A 33 -5.68 5.87 -9.97
C CYS A 33 -4.16 6.08 -9.90
N PHE A 34 -3.44 6.01 -11.01
CA PHE A 34 -1.97 6.06 -11.00
C PHE A 34 -1.44 7.41 -10.50
N SER A 35 -2.14 8.49 -10.88
CA SER A 35 -1.86 9.85 -10.43
C SER A 35 -2.26 10.14 -8.98
N GLU A 36 -2.96 9.20 -8.32
CA GLU A 36 -3.36 9.40 -6.94
C GLU A 36 -2.18 9.14 -6.00
N PRO A 37 -1.95 10.03 -5.02
CA PRO A 37 -0.88 9.83 -4.06
C PRO A 37 -1.12 8.56 -3.24
N CYS A 38 -0.03 7.97 -2.78
CA CYS A 38 -0.09 6.94 -1.76
C CYS A 38 -0.37 7.56 -0.39
N GLY A 39 -0.88 6.76 0.55
CA GLY A 39 -1.19 7.22 1.91
C GLY A 39 0.01 7.59 2.76
N SER A 40 1.22 7.47 2.20
CA SER A 40 2.50 7.70 2.85
C SER A 40 3.34 8.64 1.98
N PRO A 41 4.01 9.64 2.56
CA PRO A 41 4.84 10.61 1.83
C PRO A 41 6.06 9.98 1.15
N HIS A 42 6.49 8.80 1.60
CA HIS A 42 7.64 8.08 1.05
C HIS A 42 7.23 6.81 0.30
N ALA A 43 6.00 6.78 -0.23
CA ALA A 43 5.52 5.71 -1.08
C ALA A 43 5.17 6.25 -2.47
N THR A 44 5.53 5.49 -3.50
CA THR A 44 5.18 5.77 -4.89
C THR A 44 4.23 4.71 -5.41
N ARG A 45 3.23 5.14 -6.19
CA ARG A 45 2.31 4.21 -6.85
C ARG A 45 2.97 3.61 -8.08
N LYS A 46 2.89 2.29 -8.21
CA LYS A 46 3.46 1.56 -9.33
C LYS A 46 2.37 0.79 -10.07
N GLN A 47 2.49 0.71 -11.39
CA GLN A 47 1.58 -0.12 -12.20
C GLN A 47 1.69 -1.60 -11.85
N CYS A 48 2.84 -2.03 -11.34
CA CYS A 48 3.13 -3.37 -10.82
C CYS A 48 3.95 -3.17 -9.55
N GLY A 49 3.25 -3.00 -8.42
CA GLY A 49 3.86 -2.75 -7.12
C GLY A 49 3.90 -3.99 -6.25
N LYS A 50 4.83 -4.03 -5.30
CA LYS A 50 4.89 -5.12 -4.34
C LYS A 50 3.72 -5.06 -3.33
N PRO A 51 3.08 -6.20 -3.01
CA PRO A 51 2.16 -6.30 -1.88
C PRO A 51 2.77 -5.77 -0.59
N LEU A 52 1.96 -5.20 0.31
CA LEU A 52 2.43 -4.66 1.59
C LEU A 52 3.16 -5.73 2.43
N GLU A 53 2.69 -6.97 2.40
CA GLU A 53 3.31 -8.14 3.05
C GLU A 53 4.68 -8.53 2.48
N CYS A 54 4.98 -8.08 1.26
CA CYS A 54 6.25 -8.33 0.57
C CYS A 54 7.23 -7.17 0.69
N GLN A 55 6.78 -6.03 1.21
CA GLN A 55 7.66 -4.91 1.48
C GLN A 55 8.43 -5.15 2.78
N VAL A 56 9.69 -4.73 2.78
CA VAL A 56 10.54 -4.80 3.98
C VAL A 56 9.96 -3.89 5.06
N THR A 57 10.02 -4.35 6.31
CA THR A 57 9.53 -3.62 7.48
C THR A 57 10.66 -3.41 8.48
N CYS A 58 10.40 -2.64 9.54
CA CYS A 58 11.32 -2.51 10.67
C CYS A 58 11.70 -3.86 11.30
N LEU A 59 10.74 -4.79 11.38
CA LEU A 59 10.96 -6.14 11.93
C LEU A 59 11.55 -7.09 10.90
N GLN A 60 11.23 -6.87 9.61
CA GLN A 60 11.59 -7.76 8.53
C GLN A 60 12.48 -7.05 7.51
N LYS A 61 13.80 -7.17 7.72
CA LYS A 61 14.84 -6.52 6.90
C LYS A 61 14.99 -7.11 5.49
N SER A 62 14.29 -8.20 5.19
CA SER A 62 14.33 -8.87 3.89
C SER A 62 12.94 -9.24 3.41
N GLU A 63 12.78 -9.33 2.09
CA GLU A 63 11.53 -9.78 1.47
C GLU A 63 11.29 -11.26 1.79
N PRO A 64 10.06 -11.65 2.19
CA PRO A 64 9.74 -13.05 2.45
C PRO A 64 9.98 -13.91 1.22
N ARG A 65 10.36 -15.17 1.42
CA ARG A 65 10.60 -16.10 0.30
C ARG A 65 9.37 -16.32 -0.59
N PHE A 66 8.16 -16.28 -0.01
CA PHE A 66 6.92 -16.48 -0.76
C PHE A 66 6.64 -15.35 -1.77
N CYS A 67 7.16 -14.14 -1.51
CA CYS A 67 6.99 -12.99 -2.38
C CYS A 67 7.69 -13.13 -3.73
N LYS A 68 8.70 -14.02 -3.82
CA LYS A 68 9.35 -14.34 -5.10
C LYS A 68 8.39 -14.96 -6.12
N ASN A 69 7.36 -15.65 -5.64
CA ASN A 69 6.38 -16.34 -6.48
C ASN A 69 5.04 -15.59 -6.54
N LEU A 70 4.91 -14.46 -5.83
CA LEU A 70 3.67 -13.69 -5.83
C LEU A 70 3.66 -12.73 -7.02
N SER A 71 2.51 -12.67 -7.71
CA SER A 71 2.30 -11.64 -8.72
C SER A 71 2.26 -10.26 -8.07
N CYS A 72 2.79 -9.26 -8.78
CA CYS A 72 2.67 -7.88 -8.32
C CYS A 72 1.22 -7.42 -8.35
N LEU A 73 0.90 -6.47 -7.47
CA LEU A 73 -0.42 -5.87 -7.42
C LEU A 73 -0.47 -4.66 -8.37
N PRO A 74 -1.49 -4.59 -9.23
CA PRO A 74 -1.67 -3.44 -10.09
C PRO A 74 -1.99 -2.20 -9.27
N MET A 75 -1.37 -1.07 -9.64
CA MET A 75 -1.60 0.23 -9.00
C MET A 75 -1.30 0.28 -7.49
N ALA A 76 -0.45 -0.64 -7.01
CA ALA A 76 -0.09 -0.72 -5.59
C ALA A 76 0.92 0.36 -5.18
N CYS A 77 0.90 0.69 -3.89
CA CYS A 77 1.83 1.63 -3.28
C CYS A 77 3.04 0.88 -2.75
N GLU A 78 4.23 1.31 -3.14
CA GLU A 78 5.49 0.75 -2.70
C GLU A 78 6.35 1.83 -2.03
N CYS A 79 6.92 1.51 -0.88
CA CYS A 79 7.90 2.40 -0.24
C CYS A 79 9.07 2.67 -1.18
N ASN A 80 9.53 3.91 -1.19
CA ASN A 80 10.68 4.33 -1.97
C ASN A 80 11.95 3.63 -1.48
N SER A 81 12.94 3.50 -2.35
CA SER A 81 14.23 2.91 -1.99
C SER A 81 14.84 3.60 -0.77
N GLY A 82 15.23 2.82 0.24
CA GLY A 82 15.76 3.33 1.50
C GLY A 82 14.70 3.54 2.60
N TYR A 83 13.41 3.36 2.30
CA TYR A 83 12.33 3.39 3.28
C TYR A 83 11.79 1.99 3.55
N VAL A 84 11.31 1.78 4.77
CA VAL A 84 10.69 0.53 5.21
C VAL A 84 9.25 0.78 5.61
N LEU A 85 8.42 -0.24 5.41
CA LEU A 85 7.03 -0.23 5.81
C LEU A 85 6.91 -0.34 7.34
N HIS A 86 6.14 0.56 7.94
CA HIS A 86 5.84 0.60 9.35
C HIS A 86 4.33 0.79 9.55
N TYR A 87 3.78 0.15 10.56
CA TYR A 87 2.38 0.35 10.96
C TYR A 87 2.37 1.20 12.23
N GLY A 88 1.94 2.44 12.09
CA GLY A 88 1.84 3.38 13.20
C GLY A 88 0.76 2.97 14.21
N ALA A 89 0.63 3.74 15.29
CA ALA A 89 -0.40 3.52 16.31
C ALA A 89 -1.84 3.66 15.79
N ASP A 90 -2.03 4.31 14.64
CA ASP A 90 -3.28 4.42 13.91
C ASP A 90 -3.60 3.20 13.02
N GLY A 91 -2.68 2.23 12.96
CA GLY A 91 -2.78 1.03 12.14
C GLY A 91 -2.59 1.28 10.64
N LEU A 92 -2.21 2.50 10.23
CA LEU A 92 -2.02 2.83 8.82
C LEU A 92 -0.59 2.49 8.36
N PRO A 93 -0.43 1.91 7.16
CA PRO A 93 0.87 1.66 6.57
C PRO A 93 1.55 2.98 6.19
N THR A 94 2.67 3.27 6.84
CA THR A 94 3.55 4.40 6.55
C THR A 94 4.93 3.91 6.14
N CYS A 95 5.66 4.71 5.36
CA CYS A 95 7.03 4.41 4.93
C CYS A 95 7.96 5.37 5.67
N ILE A 96 8.85 4.81 6.48
CA ILE A 96 9.78 5.57 7.33
C ILE A 96 11.21 5.13 7.05
N LEU A 97 12.20 5.91 7.51
CA LEU A 97 13.58 5.47 7.43
C LEU A 97 13.82 4.29 8.38
N PRO A 98 14.68 3.31 8.02
CA PRO A 98 15.07 2.23 8.92
C PRO A 98 15.65 2.70 10.26
N THR A 99 16.23 3.91 10.30
CA THR A 99 16.77 4.54 11.51
C THR A 99 15.69 5.11 12.42
N GLU A 100 14.48 5.31 11.90
CA GLU A 100 13.31 5.80 12.65
C GLU A 100 12.43 4.65 13.14
N CYS A 101 12.86 3.41 12.95
CA CYS A 101 12.17 2.24 13.47
C CYS A 101 12.14 2.30 15.01
N PRO A 102 10.96 2.10 15.63
CA PRO A 102 10.82 2.05 17.08
C PRO A 102 11.45 0.80 17.71
#